data_AF-A0A7R6P6A4-F1
#
_entry.id   AF-A0A7R6P6A4-F1
#
_cell.length_a   1.000
_cell.length_b   1.000
_cell.length_c   1.000
_cell.angle_alpha   90.00
_cell.angle_beta   90.00
_cell.angle_gamma   90.00
#
_symmetry.space_group_name_H-M   'P 1'
#
loop_
_entity.id
_entity.type
_entity.pdbx_description
1 polymer ?
#
loop_
_entity_poly.entity_id
_entity_poly.type
_entity_poly.pdbx_seq_one_letter_code
_entity_poly.pdbx_strand_id
1 'polypeptide(L)'
;MSPHVEFEPEVLTALNAGRKIDAIKALRSLRGIGLKEAKELIDSYADAHKPKGKSIEVAESNFSVAKLLFVGLIIYLAYKFFNS
;
A
#
# COMPACT_ATOMS: atom_id res chain seq x y z
N MET A 1 10.25 11.18 26.18
CA MET A 1 10.15 9.71 26.16
C MET A 1 9.40 9.30 24.92
N SER A 2 10.10 8.80 23.89
CA SER A 2 9.43 8.17 22.74
C SER A 2 8.75 6.90 23.25
N PRO A 3 7.50 6.59 22.87
CA PRO A 3 6.93 5.29 23.17
C PRO A 3 7.74 4.26 22.37
N HIS A 4 8.71 3.64 23.02
CA HIS A 4 9.48 2.54 22.45
C HIS A 4 8.55 1.34 22.42
N VAL A 5 7.73 1.25 21.37
CA VAL A 5 7.07 0.00 21.01
C VAL A 5 8.19 -0.92 20.54
N GLU A 6 8.80 -1.62 21.50
CA GLU A 6 9.87 -2.56 21.27
C GLU A 6 9.25 -3.81 20.65
N PHE A 7 9.47 -3.97 19.35
CA PHE A 7 9.11 -5.18 18.64
C PHE A 7 10.24 -6.19 18.70
N GLU A 8 9.89 -7.45 18.51
CA GLU A 8 10.84 -8.53 18.38
C GLU A 8 11.66 -8.32 17.09
N PRO A 9 12.94 -8.75 17.06
CA PRO A 9 13.86 -8.44 15.95
C PRO A 9 13.35 -8.94 14.58
N GLU A 10 12.57 -10.02 14.56
CA GLU A 10 11.94 -10.54 13.34
C GLU A 10 10.90 -9.57 12.77
N VAL A 11 10.08 -8.98 13.65
CA VAL A 11 9.06 -7.98 13.30
C VAL A 11 9.73 -6.71 12.79
N LEU A 12 10.79 -6.23 13.45
CA LEU A 12 11.60 -5.10 12.98
C LEU A 12 12.23 -5.36 11.61
N THR A 13 12.75 -6.57 11.39
CA THR A 13 13.33 -6.95 10.10
C THR A 13 12.29 -6.87 8.98
N ALA A 14 11.08 -7.37 9.23
CA ALA A 14 9.97 -7.28 8.28
C ALA A 14 9.49 -5.83 8.07
N LEU A 15 9.39 -5.03 9.13
CA LEU A 15 9.04 -3.60 9.08
C LEU A 15 10.04 -2.79 8.25
N ASN A 16 11.33 -2.94 8.54
CA ASN A 16 12.42 -2.24 7.83
C ASN A 16 12.48 -2.63 6.35
N ALA A 17 12.13 -3.88 6.03
CA ALA A 17 12.04 -4.34 4.65
C ALA A 17 10.74 -3.90 3.93
N GLY A 18 9.85 -3.15 4.59
CA GLY A 18 8.56 -2.73 4.03
C GLY A 18 7.51 -3.86 3.93
N ARG A 19 7.78 -5.04 4.48
CA ARG A 19 6.89 -6.20 4.46
C ARG A 19 5.92 -6.15 5.64
N LYS A 20 4.98 -5.21 5.61
CA LYS A 20 3.98 -4.99 6.69
C LYS A 20 3.20 -6.26 7.05
N ILE A 21 2.80 -7.06 6.05
CA ILE A 21 2.01 -8.28 6.28
C ILE A 21 2.79 -9.32 7.07
N ASP A 22 4.08 -9.49 6.78
CA ASP A 22 4.96 -10.42 7.50
C ASP A 22 5.18 -9.93 8.92
N ALA A 23 5.36 -8.62 9.12
CA ALA A 23 5.48 -8.03 10.45
C ALA A 23 4.21 -8.26 11.29
N ILE A 24 3.02 -8.10 10.72
CA ILE A 24 1.74 -8.38 11.39
C ILE A 24 1.62 -9.86 11.75
N LYS A 25 2.00 -10.76 10.84
CA LYS A 25 1.98 -12.21 11.08
C LYS A 25 2.94 -12.61 12.21
N ALA A 26 4.18 -12.13 12.16
CA ALA A 26 5.19 -12.39 13.19
C ALA A 26 4.74 -11.83 14.54
N LEU A 27 4.29 -10.57 14.60
CA LEU A 27 3.81 -9.94 15.83
C LEU A 27 2.63 -10.70 16.44
N ARG A 28 1.67 -11.13 15.61
CA ARG A 28 0.55 -11.96 16.04
C ARG A 28 1.00 -13.32 16.55
N SER A 29 1.94 -13.98 15.87
CA SER A 29 2.44 -15.29 16.28
C SER A 29 3.23 -15.23 17.59
N LEU A 30 3.97 -14.14 17.81
CA LEU A 30 4.84 -13.95 18.97
C LEU A 30 4.05 -13.49 20.20
N ARG A 31 3.08 -12.58 20.05
CA ARG A 31 2.31 -12.01 21.17
C ARG A 31 0.91 -12.62 21.34
N GLY A 32 0.44 -13.41 20.39
CA GLY A 32 -0.90 -14.00 20.43
C GLY A 32 -2.05 -12.98 20.33
N ILE A 33 -1.77 -11.76 19.88
CA ILE A 33 -2.76 -10.66 19.81
C ILE A 33 -3.71 -10.79 18.60
N GLY A 34 -4.83 -10.06 18.67
CA GLY A 34 -5.79 -10.01 17.59
C GLY A 34 -5.20 -9.41 16.31
N LEU A 35 -5.73 -9.82 15.14
CA LEU A 35 -5.27 -9.27 13.85
C LEU A 35 -5.41 -7.74 13.78
N LYS A 36 -6.46 -7.20 14.39
CA LYS A 36 -6.71 -5.76 14.48
C LYS A 36 -5.60 -5.06 15.27
N GLU A 37 -5.30 -5.55 16.47
CA GLU A 37 -4.27 -4.96 17.34
C GLU A 37 -2.88 -5.06 16.71
N ALA A 38 -2.55 -6.21 16.12
CA ALA A 38 -1.28 -6.39 15.42
C ALA A 38 -1.15 -5.38 14.28
N LYS A 39 -2.22 -5.17 13.51
CA LYS A 39 -2.23 -4.18 12.43
C LYS A 39 -2.05 -2.76 12.97
N GLU A 40 -2.80 -2.36 13.99
CA GLU A 40 -2.72 -1.01 14.56
C GLU A 40 -1.31 -0.69 15.09
N LEU A 41 -0.65 -1.65 15.73
CA LEU A 41 0.71 -1.48 16.24
C LEU A 41 1.74 -1.32 15.11
N ILE A 42 1.68 -2.19 14.10
CA ILE A 42 2.58 -2.14 12.94
C ILE A 42 2.34 -0.88 12.12
N ASP A 43 1.09 -0.50 11.86
CA ASP A 43 0.77 0.71 11.10
C ASP A 43 1.21 1.98 11.84
N SER A 44 0.95 2.08 13.16
CA SER A 44 1.43 3.22 13.97
C SER A 44 2.95 3.36 13.93
N TYR A 45 3.68 2.24 13.99
CA TYR A 45 5.13 2.25 13.91
C TYR A 45 5.63 2.59 12.50
N ALA A 46 5.02 2.00 11.48
CA ALA A 46 5.38 2.22 10.10
C ALA A 46 5.12 3.66 9.67
N ASP A 47 4.06 4.30 10.16
CA ASP A 47 3.78 5.71 9.89
C ASP A 47 4.76 6.63 10.60
N ALA A 48 5.14 6.31 11.84
CA ALA A 48 6.18 7.05 12.58
C ALA A 48 7.57 6.92 11.93
N HIS A 49 7.88 5.76 11.33
CA HIS A 49 9.18 5.48 10.71
C HIS A 49 9.15 5.57 9.19
N LYS A 50 8.05 6.04 8.57
CA LYS A 50 7.98 6.21 7.13
C LYS A 50 8.94 7.35 6.75
N PRO A 51 10.05 7.10 6.03
CA PRO A 51 10.79 8.20 5.46
C PRO A 51 9.83 8.95 4.52
N LYS A 52 9.64 10.25 4.74
CA LYS A 52 8.77 11.16 3.95
C LYS A 52 9.17 11.29 2.46
N GLY A 53 9.84 10.30 1.87
CA GLY A 53 10.46 10.39 0.55
C GLY A 53 10.55 9.07 -0.21
N LYS A 54 9.67 8.10 0.04
CA LYS A 54 9.43 7.04 -0.95
C LYS A 54 7.95 7.05 -1.29
N SER A 55 7.67 7.74 -2.39
CA SER A 55 6.60 7.36 -3.30
C SER A 55 6.57 5.84 -3.34
N ILE A 56 5.64 5.26 -2.58
CA ILE A 56 5.11 3.99 -3.00
C ILE A 56 4.46 4.40 -4.31
N GLU A 57 5.13 4.10 -5.42
CA GLU A 57 4.46 3.65 -6.62
C GLU A 57 3.62 2.44 -6.18
N VAL A 58 2.56 2.73 -5.42
CA VAL A 58 1.31 2.06 -5.63
C VAL A 58 1.16 2.38 -7.09
N ALA A 59 1.25 1.37 -7.95
CA ALA A 59 0.71 1.49 -9.27
C ALA A 59 -0.75 1.92 -9.03
N GLU A 60 -0.95 3.22 -8.89
CA GLU A 60 -2.19 3.88 -9.16
C GLU A 60 -2.38 3.50 -10.62
N SER A 61 -3.06 2.38 -10.81
CA SER A 61 -3.80 2.11 -12.02
C SER A 61 -4.83 3.22 -12.10
N ASN A 62 -4.37 4.42 -12.48
CA ASN A 62 -5.13 5.57 -12.93
C ASN A 62 -5.67 5.28 -14.33
N PHE A 63 -6.23 4.08 -14.48
CA PHE A 63 -7.21 3.79 -15.50
C PHE A 63 -8.57 4.25 -14.97
N SER A 64 -8.63 5.54 -14.64
CA SER A 64 -9.90 6.19 -14.35
C SER A 64 -10.82 5.93 -15.53
N VAL A 65 -12.04 5.48 -15.24
CA VAL A 65 -13.09 5.16 -16.23
C VAL A 65 -13.26 6.29 -17.26
N ALA A 66 -12.96 7.53 -16.89
CA ALA A 66 -12.88 8.67 -17.80
C ALA A 66 -11.90 8.46 -18.99
N LYS A 67 -10.67 7.95 -18.76
CA LYS A 67 -9.69 7.71 -19.85
C LYS A 67 -10.19 6.68 -20.85
N LEU A 68 -10.88 5.64 -20.40
CA LEU A 68 -11.54 4.65 -21.27
C LEU A 68 -12.55 5.29 -22.20
N LEU A 69 -13.38 6.17 -21.66
CA LEU A 69 -14.41 6.87 -22.43
C LEU A 69 -13.80 7.78 -23.49
N PHE A 70 -12.72 8.51 -23.15
CA PHE A 70 -12.00 9.34 -24.12
C PHE A 70 -11.38 8.52 -25.25
N VAL A 71 -10.72 7.39 -24.95
CA VAL A 71 -10.13 6.52 -25.98
C VAL A 71 -11.21 5.93 -26.88
N GLY A 72 -12.29 5.39 -26.31
CA GLY A 72 -13.41 4.84 -27.07
C GLY A 72 -14.10 5.89 -27.95
N LEU A 73 -14.28 7.11 -27.44
CA LEU A 73 -14.86 8.23 -28.19
C LEU A 73 -13.97 8.64 -29.37
N ILE A 74 -12.65 8.75 -29.17
CA ILE A 74 -11.70 9.09 -30.23
C ILE A 74 -11.73 8.01 -31.32
N ILE A 75 -11.70 6.74 -30.94
CA ILE A 75 -11.78 5.61 -31.87
C ILE A 75 -13.09 5.68 -32.68
N TYR A 76 -14.23 5.88 -32.02
CA TYR A 76 -15.54 6.00 -32.68
C TYR A 76 -15.58 7.15 -33.69
N LEU A 77 -15.05 8.33 -33.32
CA LEU A 77 -14.99 9.48 -34.23
C LEU A 77 -14.09 9.22 -35.44
N ALA A 78 -12.95 8.55 -35.24
CA ALA A 78 -12.05 8.18 -36.33
C ALA A 78 -12.70 7.17 -37.29
N TYR A 79 -13.37 6.13 -36.76
CA TYR A 79 -14.13 5.18 -37.58
C TYR A 79 -15.25 5.87 -38.36
N LYS A 80 -15.98 6.79 -37.72
CA LYS A 80 -17.06 7.54 -38.39
C LYS A 80 -16.52 8.42 -39.51
N PHE A 81 -15.36 9.06 -39.32
CA PHE A 81 -14.76 9.93 -40.34
C PHE A 81 -14.21 9.15 -41.53
N PHE A 82 -13.61 7.98 -41.31
CA PHE A 82 -13.01 7.17 -42.38
C PHE A 82 -14.04 6.32 -43.15
N ASN A 83 -15.18 6.05 -42.53
CA ASN A 83 -16.29 5.29 -43.12
C ASN A 83 -17.45 6.19 -43.61
N SER A 84 -17.21 7.50 -43.72
CA SER A 84 -18.14 8.48 -44.30
C SER A 84 -17.50 9.14 -45.51
#